data_AF-A0A7R9ULL5-F1
#
_entry.id   AF-A0A7R9ULL5-F1
#
_cell.length_a   1.000
_cell.length_b   1.000
_cell.length_c   1.000
_cell.angle_alpha   90.00
_cell.angle_beta   90.00
_cell.angle_gamma   90.00
#
_symmetry.space_group_name_H-M   'P 1'
#
loop_
_entity.id
_entity.type
_entity.pdbx_description
1 polymer ?
#
loop_
_entity_poly.entity_id
_entity_poly.type
_entity_poly.pdbx_seq_one_letter_code
_entity_poly.pdbx_strand_id
1 'polypeptide(L)'
;GGPPSADEVTAHAAASRLVRALLTHRPSHRLGNLDGGAADVKAHEWFAGLDWAALEAGQIEPPWAPALSGLDDTRFFAECIDESAELRIVAWPADGGGDGGAKGGGGSLPAELAAFAFEHFAPFGPLVVAPSARASTCPQPMR
;
A
#
# COMPACT_ATOMS: atom_id res chain seq x y z
N GLY A 1 37.24 6.47 6.09
CA GLY A 1 36.18 5.64 6.69
C GLY A 1 36.83 4.40 7.23
N GLY A 2 36.66 4.12 8.53
CA GLY A 2 37.08 2.84 9.09
C GLY A 2 36.22 1.70 8.53
N PRO A 3 36.68 0.44 8.63
CA PRO A 3 35.84 -0.70 8.29
C PRO A 3 34.56 -0.69 9.13
N PRO A 4 33.41 -1.10 8.56
CA PRO A 4 32.17 -1.20 9.32
C PRO A 4 32.37 -2.12 10.52
N SER A 5 31.80 -1.74 11.67
CA SER A 5 31.84 -2.57 12.87
C SER A 5 31.18 -3.94 12.60
N ALA A 6 31.62 -4.99 13.28
CA ALA A 6 31.11 -6.35 13.04
C ALA A 6 29.58 -6.43 13.16
N ASP A 7 29.02 -5.66 14.09
CA ASP A 7 27.58 -5.60 14.37
C ASP A 7 26.78 -5.03 13.18
N GLU A 8 27.35 -4.06 12.45
CA GLU A 8 26.73 -3.44 11.28
C GLU A 8 26.73 -4.38 10.06
N VAL A 9 27.81 -5.14 9.88
CA VAL A 9 27.93 -6.15 8.80
C VAL A 9 26.95 -7.31 9.03
N THR A 10 26.77 -7.74 10.29
CA THR A 10 25.83 -8.80 10.65
C THR A 10 24.37 -8.38 10.46
N ALA A 11 24.01 -7.14 10.81
CA ALA A 11 22.67 -6.61 10.63
C ALA A 11 22.23 -6.61 9.15
N HIS A 12 23.14 -6.27 8.22
CA HIS A 12 22.85 -6.29 6.77
C HIS A 12 22.56 -7.71 6.24
N ALA A 13 23.30 -8.71 6.73
CA ALA A 13 23.10 -10.11 6.36
C ALA A 13 21.80 -10.68 6.94
N ALA A 14 21.47 -10.34 8.19
CA ALA A 14 20.20 -10.69 8.83
C ALA A 14 19.00 -10.06 8.10
N ALA A 15 19.08 -8.78 7.73
CA ALA A 15 18.03 -8.09 6.99
C ALA A 15 17.76 -8.75 5.62
N SER A 16 18.84 -9.08 4.89
CA SER A 16 18.73 -9.76 3.60
C SER A 16 18.07 -11.13 3.70
N ARG A 17 18.32 -11.87 4.79
CA ARG A 17 17.68 -13.17 5.06
C ARG A 17 16.20 -13.00 5.41
N LEU A 18 15.86 -12.04 6.26
CA LEU A 18 14.49 -11.70 6.61
C LEU A 18 13.67 -11.40 5.35
N VAL A 19 14.17 -10.51 4.49
CA VAL A 19 13.48 -10.12 3.25
C VAL A 19 13.24 -11.33 2.34
N ARG A 20 14.23 -12.21 2.16
CA ARG A 20 14.05 -13.44 1.36
C ARG A 20 13.00 -14.37 1.96
N ALA A 21 13.00 -14.53 3.28
CA ALA A 21 12.03 -15.39 3.97
C ALA A 21 10.60 -14.85 3.88
N LEU A 22 10.41 -13.53 4.02
CA LEU A 22 9.12 -12.85 3.85
C LEU A 22 8.63 -12.86 2.39
N LEU A 23 9.55 -12.70 1.42
CA LEU A 23 9.23 -12.66 -0.01
C LEU A 23 9.34 -14.04 -0.68
N THR A 24 9.14 -15.11 0.08
CA THR A 24 9.11 -16.47 -0.48
C THR A 24 7.88 -16.65 -1.37
N HIS A 25 8.11 -17.12 -2.60
CA HIS A 25 7.08 -17.30 -3.62
C HIS A 25 5.97 -18.24 -3.17
N ARG A 26 6.32 -19.41 -2.61
CA ARG A 26 5.34 -20.38 -2.10
C ARG A 26 4.82 -19.92 -0.73
N PRO A 27 3.51 -19.65 -0.57
CA PRO A 27 2.96 -19.15 0.69
C PRO A 27 3.19 -20.09 1.87
N SER A 28 3.10 -21.41 1.66
CA SER A 28 3.33 -22.41 2.72
C SER A 28 4.74 -22.42 3.31
N HIS A 29 5.72 -21.81 2.62
CA HIS A 29 7.10 -21.69 3.10
C HIS A 29 7.45 -20.25 3.53
N ARG A 30 6.49 -19.33 3.42
CA ARG A 30 6.69 -17.92 3.70
C ARG A 30 6.73 -17.70 5.22
N LEU A 31 7.73 -16.97 5.69
CA LEU A 31 7.78 -16.54 7.09
C LEU A 31 6.51 -15.75 7.43
N GLY A 32 5.86 -16.10 8.55
CA GLY A 32 4.53 -15.58 8.89
C GLY A 32 3.36 -16.51 8.52
N ASN A 33 3.59 -17.52 7.68
CA ASN A 33 2.60 -18.53 7.28
C ASN A 33 3.10 -19.97 7.53
N LEU A 34 4.13 -20.11 8.37
CA LEU A 34 4.55 -21.38 8.97
C LEU A 34 3.70 -21.66 10.22
N ASP A 35 3.93 -22.78 10.89
CA ASP A 35 3.16 -23.19 12.07
C ASP A 35 3.22 -22.18 13.22
N GLY A 36 4.33 -21.44 13.37
CA GLY A 36 4.49 -20.40 14.39
C GLY A 36 3.90 -19.04 13.97
N GLY A 37 3.46 -18.88 12.72
CA GLY A 37 2.84 -17.66 12.21
C GLY A 37 3.67 -16.40 12.50
N ALA A 38 3.08 -15.43 13.18
CA ALA A 38 3.75 -14.18 13.55
C ALA A 38 4.90 -14.38 14.57
N ALA A 39 4.89 -15.46 15.36
CA ALA A 39 5.96 -15.73 16.32
C ALA A 39 7.29 -16.00 15.61
N ASP A 40 7.26 -16.67 14.44
CA ASP A 40 8.45 -16.94 13.64
C ASP A 40 9.07 -15.65 13.08
N VAL A 41 8.24 -14.65 12.76
CA VAL A 41 8.73 -13.31 12.35
C VAL A 41 9.42 -12.64 13.53
N LYS A 42 8.79 -12.65 14.71
CA LYS A 42 9.32 -12.02 15.93
C LYS A 42 10.63 -12.65 16.41
N ALA A 43 10.81 -13.95 16.18
CA ALA A 43 12.00 -14.71 16.58
C ALA A 43 13.17 -14.58 15.58
N HIS A 44 12.98 -13.93 14.43
CA HIS A 44 14.04 -13.78 13.43
C HIS A 44 15.20 -12.93 14.00
N GLU A 45 16.44 -13.33 13.70
CA GLU A 45 17.66 -12.71 14.24
C GLU A 45 17.80 -11.19 13.94
N TRP A 46 17.09 -10.71 12.92
CA TRP A 46 17.07 -9.28 12.56
C TRP A 46 16.39 -8.46 13.66
N PHE A 47 15.46 -9.07 14.39
CA PHE A 47 14.80 -8.51 15.57
C PHE A 47 15.49 -8.94 16.88
N ALA A 48 16.69 -9.52 16.82
CA ALA A 48 17.40 -9.89 18.04
C ALA A 48 17.67 -8.64 18.90
N GLY A 49 17.26 -8.70 20.17
CA GLY A 49 17.37 -7.57 21.10
C GLY A 49 16.19 -6.58 21.08
N LEU A 50 15.21 -6.75 20.19
CA LEU A 50 13.99 -5.96 20.22
C LEU A 50 13.03 -6.48 21.31
N ASP A 51 12.73 -5.63 22.29
CA ASP A 51 11.68 -5.91 23.27
C ASP A 51 10.30 -5.60 22.67
N TRP A 52 9.58 -6.65 22.30
CA TRP A 52 8.24 -6.55 21.72
C TRP A 52 7.20 -5.97 22.67
N ALA A 53 7.33 -6.19 23.99
CA ALA A 53 6.40 -5.66 24.98
C ALA A 53 6.63 -4.16 25.20
N ALA A 54 7.90 -3.73 25.26
CA ALA A 54 8.23 -2.31 25.32
C ALA A 54 7.83 -1.56 24.04
N LEU A 55 7.97 -2.19 22.87
CA LEU A 55 7.50 -1.63 21.60
C LEU A 55 5.98 -1.42 21.61
N GLU A 56 5.22 -2.43 22.04
CA GLU A 56 3.75 -2.37 22.12
C GLU A 56 3.29 -1.31 23.15
N ALA A 57 4.02 -1.16 24.25
CA ALA A 57 3.76 -0.14 25.26
C ALA A 57 4.22 1.28 24.85
N GLY A 58 4.84 1.45 23.67
CA GLY A 58 5.37 2.74 23.21
C GLY A 58 6.54 3.28 24.05
N GLN A 59 7.28 2.39 24.70
CA GLN A 59 8.38 2.74 25.61
C GLN A 59 9.74 2.81 24.91
N ILE A 60 9.83 2.36 23.66
CA ILE A 60 11.04 2.48 22.84
C ILE A 60 11.08 3.87 22.23
N GLU A 61 12.17 4.60 22.48
CA GLU A 61 12.39 5.91 21.88
C GLU A 61 12.55 5.77 20.35
N PRO A 62 11.74 6.49 19.55
CA PRO A 62 11.86 6.41 18.10
C PRO A 62 13.17 7.08 17.64
N PRO A 63 13.84 6.55 16.60
CA PRO A 63 15.06 7.16 16.07
C PRO A 63 14.81 8.55 15.47
N TRP A 64 13.56 8.85 15.10
CA TRP A 64 13.15 10.17 14.64
C TRP A 64 11.74 10.47 15.14
N ALA A 65 11.61 11.57 15.87
CA ALA A 65 10.33 12.14 16.27
C ALA A 65 10.11 13.47 15.51
N PRO A 66 9.08 13.59 14.67
CA PRO A 66 8.78 14.87 14.01
C PRO A 66 8.39 15.91 15.05
N ALA A 67 9.05 17.07 15.03
CA ALA A 67 8.57 18.22 15.79
C ALA A 67 7.27 18.72 15.16
N LEU A 68 6.19 18.82 15.93
CA LEU A 68 4.92 19.39 15.48
C LEU A 68 4.76 20.78 16.09
N SER A 69 4.24 21.73 15.32
CA SER A 69 3.92 23.07 15.80
C SER A 69 2.54 23.16 16.48
N GLY A 70 1.64 22.20 16.21
CA GLY A 70 0.27 22.17 16.69
C GLY A 70 -0.47 20.89 16.27
N LEU A 71 -1.74 20.76 16.69
CA LEU A 71 -2.60 19.63 16.32
C LEU A 71 -2.99 19.62 14.83
N ASP A 72 -2.90 20.78 14.18
CA ASP A 72 -3.21 21.05 12.79
C ASP A 72 -1.97 21.20 11.91
N ASP A 73 -0.78 20.80 12.40
CA ASP A 73 0.46 20.87 11.64
C ASP A 73 0.45 19.86 10.48
N THR A 74 0.27 20.37 9.26
CA THR A 74 0.21 19.57 8.02
C THR A 74 1.53 19.56 7.24
N ARG A 75 2.63 20.09 7.79
CA ARG A 75 3.89 20.28 7.05
C ARG A 75 4.58 19.00 6.56
N PHE A 76 4.24 17.86 7.15
CA PHE A 76 4.74 16.54 6.74
C PHE A 76 3.85 15.85 5.69
N PHE A 77 2.74 16.49 5.28
CA PHE A 77 1.88 16.05 4.20
C PHE A 77 2.23 16.81 2.92
N ALA A 78 2.11 16.14 1.77
CA ALA A 78 2.22 16.83 0.49
C ALA A 78 0.99 17.71 0.24
N GLU A 79 1.18 18.88 -0.37
CA GLU A 79 0.06 19.66 -0.89
C GLU A 79 -0.66 18.85 -1.98
N CYS A 80 -1.94 18.60 -1.78
CA CYS A 80 -2.78 17.98 -2.80
C CYS A 80 -3.08 19.04 -3.87
N ILE A 81 -2.44 18.94 -5.04
CA ILE A 81 -2.80 19.78 -6.20
C ILE A 81 -4.10 19.19 -6.77
N ASP A 82 -5.22 19.70 -6.28
CA ASP A 82 -6.52 19.47 -6.89
C ASP A 82 -6.81 20.56 -7.93
N GLU A 83 -6.61 20.24 -9.21
CA GLU A 83 -7.25 20.98 -10.32
C GLU A 83 -8.39 20.16 -10.97
N SER A 84 -8.89 19.08 -10.35
CA SER A 84 -9.88 18.17 -10.95
C SER A 84 -10.68 17.33 -9.94
N ALA A 85 -11.23 17.94 -8.89
CA ALA A 85 -12.27 17.34 -8.06
C ALA A 85 -13.60 17.20 -8.82
N GLU A 86 -13.61 16.30 -9.81
CA GLU A 86 -14.77 15.46 -10.09
C GLU A 86 -14.35 13.99 -9.95
N LEU A 87 -14.47 13.46 -8.72
CA LEU A 87 -14.37 12.03 -8.47
C LEU A 87 -15.57 11.33 -9.15
N ARG A 88 -15.35 10.78 -10.34
CA ARG A 88 -16.30 9.85 -10.97
C ARG A 88 -15.96 8.44 -10.53
N ILE A 89 -16.92 7.76 -9.88
CA ILE A 89 -16.86 6.31 -9.70
C ILE A 89 -16.98 5.69 -11.08
N VAL A 90 -15.86 5.23 -11.64
CA VAL A 90 -15.85 4.40 -12.85
C VAL A 90 -15.65 2.96 -12.39
N ALA A 91 -16.60 2.10 -12.69
CA ALA A 91 -16.46 0.67 -12.42
C ALA A 91 -15.22 0.13 -13.15
N TRP A 92 -14.43 -0.70 -12.48
CA TRP A 92 -13.29 -1.37 -13.11
C TRP A 92 -13.78 -2.13 -14.35
N PRO A 93 -13.25 -1.85 -15.55
CA PRO A 93 -13.65 -2.60 -16.72
C PRO A 93 -13.19 -4.04 -16.51
N ALA A 94 -14.14 -4.98 -16.55
CA ALA A 94 -13.84 -6.39 -16.60
C ALA A 94 -13.31 -6.72 -18.01
N ASP A 95 -12.09 -6.30 -18.33
CA ASP A 95 -11.43 -6.70 -19.56
C ASP A 95 -10.87 -8.13 -19.44
N GLY A 96 -11.80 -9.09 -19.41
CA GLY A 96 -11.61 -10.31 -20.18
C GLY A 96 -11.93 -9.96 -21.63
N GLY A 97 -10.92 -10.04 -22.50
CA GLY A 97 -11.01 -9.62 -23.91
C GLY A 97 -12.21 -10.19 -24.66
N GLY A 98 -12.83 -9.34 -25.48
CA GLY A 98 -13.89 -9.69 -26.41
C GLY A 98 -14.23 -8.49 -27.31
N ASP A 99 -13.76 -8.54 -28.54
CA ASP A 99 -14.12 -7.69 -29.66
C ASP A 99 -15.60 -7.88 -30.02
N GLY A 100 -16.48 -7.10 -29.39
CA GLY A 100 -17.90 -7.15 -29.69
C GLY A 100 -18.56 -5.81 -29.43
N GLY A 101 -18.89 -5.08 -30.50
CA GLY A 101 -19.63 -3.83 -30.40
C GLY A 101 -20.98 -4.02 -29.71
N ALA A 102 -21.21 -3.32 -28.60
CA ALA A 102 -22.51 -3.17 -27.98
C ALA A 102 -22.67 -1.75 -27.45
N LYS A 103 -23.64 -1.00 -28.01
CA LYS A 103 -24.16 0.21 -27.37
C LYS A 103 -24.86 -0.19 -26.07
N GLY A 104 -24.34 0.25 -24.92
CA GLY A 104 -24.97 0.07 -23.62
C GLY A 104 -24.98 1.39 -22.84
N GLY A 105 -26.17 1.90 -22.52
CA GLY A 105 -26.35 3.08 -21.67
C GLY A 105 -25.97 2.78 -20.22
N GLY A 106 -25.34 3.75 -19.56
CA GLY A 106 -25.04 3.67 -18.13
C GLY A 106 -26.32 3.70 -17.32
N GLY A 107 -26.74 2.54 -16.81
CA GLY A 107 -27.76 2.44 -15.76
C GLY A 107 -27.08 2.47 -14.39
N SER A 108 -27.50 3.40 -13.53
CA SER A 108 -27.19 3.37 -12.10
C SER A 108 -27.89 2.16 -11.49
N LEU A 109 -27.16 1.31 -10.76
CA LEU A 109 -27.79 0.27 -9.95
C LEU A 109 -28.48 0.93 -8.75
N PRO A 110 -29.70 0.52 -8.38
CA PRO A 110 -30.33 1.00 -7.15
C PRO A 110 -29.46 0.63 -5.94
N ALA A 111 -29.42 1.52 -4.94
CA ALA A 111 -28.50 1.46 -3.80
C ALA A 111 -28.48 0.10 -3.08
N GLU A 112 -29.60 -0.62 -3.08
CA GLU A 112 -29.73 -1.92 -2.41
C GLU A 112 -28.89 -3.03 -3.09
N LEU A 113 -28.76 -3.00 -4.42
CA LEU A 113 -27.92 -3.96 -5.14
C LEU A 113 -26.43 -3.61 -5.05
N ALA A 114 -26.10 -2.33 -4.89
CA ALA A 114 -24.74 -1.88 -4.64
C ALA A 114 -24.23 -2.32 -3.26
N ALA A 115 -25.08 -2.26 -2.24
CA ALA A 115 -24.77 -2.74 -0.88
C ALA A 115 -24.56 -4.26 -0.84
N PHE A 116 -25.43 -5.03 -1.51
CA PHE A 116 -25.31 -6.50 -1.57
C PHE A 116 -24.00 -6.96 -2.25
N ALA A 117 -23.57 -6.27 -3.31
CA ALA A 117 -22.31 -6.55 -4.00
C ALA A 117 -21.07 -6.26 -3.12
N PHE A 118 -21.14 -5.23 -2.26
CA PHE A 118 -20.05 -4.88 -1.33
C PHE A 118 -19.89 -5.94 -0.23
N GLU A 119 -21.00 -6.53 0.22
CA GLU A 119 -21.01 -7.43 1.38
C GLU A 119 -20.70 -8.90 1.01
N HIS A 120 -21.04 -9.34 -0.21
CA HIS A 120 -20.94 -10.76 -0.59
C HIS A 120 -19.76 -11.12 -1.50
N PHE A 121 -19.04 -10.15 -2.10
CA PHE A 121 -18.04 -10.44 -3.15
C PHE A 121 -16.61 -9.92 -2.92
N ALA A 122 -16.27 -9.38 -1.75
CA ALA A 122 -14.88 -8.98 -1.47
C ALA A 122 -14.18 -10.03 -0.59
N PRO A 123 -13.25 -10.82 -1.16
CA PRO A 123 -11.95 -10.86 -0.48
C PRO A 123 -10.73 -10.55 -1.35
N PHE A 124 -10.81 -10.42 -2.68
CA PHE A 124 -9.64 -10.09 -3.50
C PHE A 124 -9.95 -9.30 -4.79
N GLY A 125 -9.77 -7.98 -4.79
CA GLY A 125 -9.58 -7.17 -6.02
C GLY A 125 -10.28 -5.79 -6.04
N PRO A 126 -9.69 -4.75 -6.66
CA PRO A 126 -9.40 -3.51 -5.94
C PRO A 126 -10.14 -2.26 -6.43
N LEU A 127 -10.46 -1.35 -5.51
CA LEU A 127 -10.64 0.08 -5.83
C LEU A 127 -9.27 0.66 -6.20
N VAL A 128 -9.10 1.10 -7.45
CA VAL A 128 -7.95 1.91 -7.88
C VAL A 128 -8.46 3.20 -8.50
N VAL A 129 -7.93 4.33 -8.04
CA VAL A 129 -8.21 5.66 -8.57
C VAL A 129 -7.38 5.85 -9.86
N ALA A 130 -8.02 6.16 -10.99
CA ALA A 130 -7.34 6.47 -12.24
C ALA A 130 -7.75 7.86 -12.77
N PRO A 131 -6.82 8.69 -13.28
CA PRO A 131 -7.14 10.00 -13.84
C PRO A 131 -7.85 9.88 -15.19
N SER A 132 -8.88 10.70 -15.40
CA SER A 132 -9.70 10.73 -16.61
C SER A 132 -8.93 11.32 -17.80
N ALA A 133 -8.68 10.51 -18.83
CA ALA A 133 -8.20 11.00 -20.11
C ALA A 133 -9.29 11.81 -20.83
N ARG A 134 -9.04 13.09 -21.14
CA ARG A 134 -9.73 13.75 -22.25
C ARG A 134 -8.77 14.49 -23.18
N ALA A 135 -8.89 14.06 -24.44
CA ALA A 135 -8.53 14.69 -25.71
C ALA A 135 -7.85 16.07 -25.64
N SER A 136 -6.58 16.06 -26.04
CA SER A 136 -5.84 17.22 -26.49
C SER A 136 -6.54 17.88 -27.68
N THR A 137 -7.06 19.08 -27.47
CA THR A 137 -7.18 20.11 -28.51
C THR A 137 -6.65 21.40 -27.92
N CYS A 138 -5.32 21.56 -27.95
CA CYS A 138 -4.69 22.86 -27.78
C CYS A 138 -5.03 23.75 -29.00
N PRO A 139 -5.57 24.97 -28.83
CA PRO A 139 -5.35 26.02 -29.80
C PRO A 139 -3.93 26.58 -29.60
N GLN A 140 -3.09 26.48 -30.63
CA GLN A 140 -1.79 27.14 -30.69
C GLN A 140 -2.00 28.66 -30.84
N PRO A 141 -1.36 29.53 -30.05
CA PRO A 141 -1.21 30.92 -30.44
C PRO A 141 -0.16 31.05 -31.55
N MET A 142 -0.59 31.55 -32.72
CA MET A 142 0.30 32.03 -33.77
C MET A 142 0.92 33.37 -33.35
N ARG A 143 2.26 33.42 -33.38
CA ARG A 143 3.17 34.59 -33.37
C ARG A 143 2.99 35.66 -32.30
#